data_AF-A0A151RN59-F1
#
_entry.id   AF-A0A151RN59-F1
#
_cell.length_a   1.000
_cell.length_b   1.000
_cell.length_c   1.000
_cell.angle_alpha   90.00
_cell.angle_beta   90.00
_cell.angle_gamma   90.00
#
_symmetry.space_group_name_H-M   'P 1'
#
loop_
_entity.id
_entity.type
_entity.pdbx_description
1 polymer ?
#
loop_
_entity_poly.entity_id
_entity_poly.type
_entity_poly.pdbx_seq_one_letter_code
_entity_poly.pdbx_strand_id
1 'polypeptide(L)'
;IYEPLFEAWERYKSLLRKCPNHGFDDVAQLNMFCNGLRSQTKMLLDASAGGSMMMKDSEEAITIIDDLAASDYQAHHDRSQPIKRGILELDTQNEILA
;
A
#
# COMPACT_ATOMS: atom_id res chain seq x y z
N ILE A 1 14.36 11.54 -1.60
CA ILE A 1 13.40 10.97 -2.59
C ILE A 1 12.45 10.09 -1.82
N TYR A 2 11.14 10.31 -1.89
CA TYR A 2 10.11 9.42 -1.33
C TYR A 2 9.57 8.55 -2.47
N GLU A 3 9.38 7.26 -2.23
CA GLU A 3 8.80 6.31 -3.19
C GLU A 3 7.52 5.75 -2.54
N PRO A 4 6.35 5.92 -3.16
CA PRO A 4 5.10 5.28 -2.73
C PRO A 4 5.22 3.75 -2.72
N LEU A 5 4.44 3.07 -1.88
CA LEU A 5 4.43 1.62 -1.80
C LEU A 5 4.00 1.00 -3.13
N PHE A 6 3.02 1.61 -3.81
CA PHE A 6 2.56 1.09 -5.10
C PHE A 6 3.67 1.08 -6.16
N GLU A 7 4.50 2.14 -6.22
CA GLU A 7 5.62 2.21 -7.17
C GLU A 7 6.70 1.18 -6.82
N ALA A 8 7.04 1.07 -5.53
CA ALA A 8 8.03 0.11 -5.06
C ALA A 8 7.60 -1.33 -5.37
N TRP A 9 6.32 -1.66 -5.17
CA TRP A 9 5.77 -2.98 -5.41
C TRP A 9 5.72 -3.33 -6.90
N GLU A 10 5.23 -2.42 -7.75
CA GLU A 10 5.23 -2.61 -9.20
C GLU A 10 6.65 -2.75 -9.77
N ARG A 11 7.60 -1.95 -9.27
CA ARG A 11 9.01 -2.04 -9.66
C ARG A 11 9.61 -3.40 -9.28
N TYR A 12 9.29 -3.91 -8.09
CA TYR A 12 9.76 -5.21 -7.65
C TYR A 12 9.19 -6.36 -8.49
N LYS A 13 7.86 -6.38 -8.72
CA LYS A 13 7.22 -7.35 -9.62
C LYS A 13 7.80 -7.27 -11.03
N SER A 14 8.10 -6.07 -11.53
CA SER A 14 8.76 -5.91 -12.83
C SER A 14 10.18 -6.48 -12.87
N LEU A 15 10.92 -6.43 -11.76
CA LEU A 15 12.27 -7.00 -11.69
C LEU A 15 12.22 -8.52 -11.76
N LEU A 16 11.30 -9.15 -11.02
CA LEU A 16 11.09 -10.59 -11.04
C LEU A 16 10.72 -11.09 -12.45
N ARG A 17 9.80 -10.40 -13.14
CA ARG A 17 9.41 -10.71 -14.52
C ARG A 17 10.58 -10.62 -15.52
N LYS A 18 11.57 -9.76 -15.27
CA LYS A 18 12.78 -9.63 -16.10
C LYS A 18 13.80 -10.75 -15.83
N CYS A 19 13.67 -11.47 -14.72
CA CYS A 19 14.55 -12.58 -14.35
C CYS A 19 13.73 -13.85 -14.06
N PRO A 20 13.06 -14.45 -15.06
CA PRO A 20 12.12 -15.55 -14.83
C PRO A 20 12.76 -16.82 -14.24
N ASN A 21 14.08 -16.96 -14.32
CA ASN A 21 14.85 -18.08 -13.77
C ASN A 21 15.58 -17.70 -12.46
N HIS A 22 15.04 -16.77 -11.69
CA HIS A 22 15.69 -16.26 -10.48
C HIS A 22 15.90 -17.31 -9.37
N GLY A 23 15.15 -18.42 -9.38
CA GLY A 23 15.32 -19.53 -8.43
C GLY A 23 14.86 -19.26 -6.99
N PHE A 24 14.48 -18.02 -6.66
CA PHE A 24 13.87 -17.66 -5.37
C PHE A 24 12.44 -18.19 -5.24
N ASP A 25 12.11 -18.77 -4.10
CA ASP A 25 10.74 -19.08 -3.71
C ASP A 25 9.99 -17.82 -3.22
N ASP A 26 8.67 -17.94 -3.01
CA ASP A 26 7.81 -16.80 -2.67
C ASP A 26 8.19 -16.16 -1.32
N VAL A 27 8.62 -16.99 -0.35
CA VAL A 27 9.06 -16.52 0.96
C VAL A 27 10.34 -15.69 0.84
N ALA A 28 11.33 -16.17 0.09
CA ALA A 28 12.54 -15.42 -0.19
C ALA A 28 12.24 -14.11 -0.93
N GLN A 29 11.33 -14.14 -1.90
CA GLN A 29 10.89 -12.96 -2.64
C GLN A 29 10.24 -11.92 -1.71
N LEU A 30 9.35 -12.33 -0.83
CA LEU A 30 8.71 -11.44 0.14
C LEU A 30 9.72 -10.86 1.14
N ASN A 31 10.63 -11.69 1.65
CA ASN A 31 11.69 -11.25 2.56
C ASN A 31 12.58 -10.20 1.91
N MET A 32 12.98 -10.38 0.65
CA MET A 32 13.77 -9.40 -0.09
C MET A 32 13.02 -8.08 -0.27
N PHE A 33 11.74 -8.14 -0.65
CA PHE A 33 10.90 -6.95 -0.79
C PHE A 33 10.76 -6.22 0.55
N CYS A 34 10.26 -6.89 1.58
CA CYS A 34 10.02 -6.34 2.90
C CYS A 34 11.30 -5.75 3.50
N ASN A 35 12.45 -6.43 3.39
CA ASN A 35 13.72 -5.91 3.91
C ASN A 35 14.17 -4.62 3.21
N GLY A 36 13.88 -4.46 1.92
CA GLY A 36 14.17 -3.25 1.15
C GLY A 36 13.27 -2.05 1.47
N LEU A 37 12.18 -2.25 2.21
CA LEU A 37 11.26 -1.17 2.57
C LEU A 37 11.77 -0.29 3.72
N ARG A 38 11.24 0.93 3.76
CA ARG A 38 11.48 1.87 4.87
C ARG A 38 10.77 1.40 6.13
N SER A 39 11.30 1.79 7.29
CA SER A 39 10.72 1.43 8.59
C SER A 39 9.25 1.82 8.72
N GLN A 40 8.86 2.99 8.19
CA GLN A 40 7.45 3.41 8.23
C GLN A 40 6.52 2.49 7.43
N THR A 41 6.95 2.07 6.23
CA THR A 41 6.18 1.14 5.40
C THR A 41 6.12 -0.25 6.03
N LYS A 42 7.23 -0.70 6.65
CA LYS A 42 7.25 -1.96 7.42
C LYS A 42 6.25 -1.95 8.58
N MET A 43 6.20 -0.86 9.35
CA MET A 43 5.21 -0.72 10.43
C MET A 43 3.77 -0.76 9.90
N LEU A 44 3.50 -0.15 8.74
CA LEU A 44 2.18 -0.22 8.11
C LEU A 44 1.81 -1.65 7.72
N LEU A 45 2.76 -2.39 7.12
CA LEU A 45 2.58 -3.79 6.79
C LEU A 45 2.30 -4.64 8.03
N ASP A 46 3.07 -4.47 9.10
CA ASP A 46 2.86 -5.18 10.36
C ASP A 46 1.49 -4.86 10.97
N ALA A 47 1.08 -3.59 10.95
CA ALA A 47 -0.23 -3.18 11.44
C ALA A 47 -1.37 -3.83 10.64
N SER A 48 -1.26 -3.86 9.30
CA SER A 48 -2.25 -4.51 8.43
C SER A 48 -2.26 -6.04 8.56
N ALA A 49 -1.12 -6.66 8.86
CA ALA A 49 -1.03 -8.08 9.16
C ALA A 49 -1.57 -8.44 10.56
N GLY A 50 -1.86 -7.45 11.42
CA GLY A 50 -2.25 -7.69 12.82
C GLY A 50 -1.11 -8.24 13.67
N GLY A 51 0.15 -7.97 13.30
CA GLY A 51 1.34 -8.56 13.90
C GLY A 51 2.53 -8.49 12.95
N SER A 52 3.57 -9.28 13.18
CA SER A 52 4.70 -9.30 12.25
C SER A 52 4.27 -9.84 10.87
N MET A 53 4.46 -9.04 9.81
CA MET A 53 4.22 -9.45 8.43
C MET A 53 4.99 -10.73 8.06
N MET A 54 6.18 -10.90 8.64
CA MET A 54 7.06 -12.04 8.40
C MET A 54 6.52 -13.36 8.99
N MET A 55 5.44 -13.31 9.79
CA MET A 55 4.77 -14.49 10.35
C MET A 55 3.58 -14.95 9.49
N LYS A 56 3.21 -14.18 8.46
CA LYS A 56 2.16 -14.56 7.52
C LYS A 56 2.68 -15.57 6.51
N ASP A 57 1.80 -16.43 6.02
CA ASP A 57 2.11 -17.21 4.84
C ASP A 57 2.22 -16.29 3.61
N SER A 58 2.81 -16.81 2.53
CA SER A 58 3.11 -16.01 1.35
C SER A 58 1.86 -15.48 0.66
N GLU A 59 0.75 -16.21 0.67
CA GLU A 59 -0.49 -15.79 0.02
C GLU A 59 -1.13 -14.62 0.79
N GLU A 60 -1.19 -14.72 2.12
CA GLU A 60 -1.71 -13.65 2.97
C GLU A 60 -0.83 -12.39 2.88
N ALA A 61 0.50 -12.56 2.92
CA ALA A 61 1.42 -11.44 2.81
C ALA A 61 1.30 -10.69 1.47
N ILE A 62 1.20 -11.43 0.35
CA ILE A 62 0.99 -10.84 -0.98
C ILE A 62 -0.32 -10.06 -1.01
N THR A 63 -1.40 -10.64 -0.49
CA THR A 63 -2.72 -9.98 -0.45
C THR A 63 -2.66 -8.66 0.29
N ILE A 64 -2.04 -8.63 1.48
CA ILE A 64 -1.91 -7.39 2.26
C ILE A 64 -1.08 -6.34 1.50
N ILE A 65 0.01 -6.75 0.85
CA ILE A 65 0.86 -5.83 0.08
C ILE A 65 0.08 -5.26 -1.12
N ASP A 66 -0.64 -6.09 -1.86
CA ASP A 66 -1.45 -5.65 -3.01
C ASP A 66 -2.56 -4.69 -2.56
N ASP A 67 -3.27 -4.98 -1.48
CA ASP A 67 -4.33 -4.11 -0.94
C ASP A 67 -3.78 -2.74 -0.51
N LEU A 68 -2.65 -2.73 0.19
CA LEU A 68 -2.00 -1.49 0.61
C LEU A 68 -1.42 -0.72 -0.57
N ALA A 69 -0.84 -1.41 -1.56
CA ALA A 69 -0.37 -0.77 -2.79
C ALA A 69 -1.54 -0.15 -3.58
N ALA A 70 -2.69 -0.81 -3.66
CA ALA A 70 -3.87 -0.28 -4.31
C ALA A 70 -4.42 0.97 -3.59
N SER A 71 -4.49 0.92 -2.26
CA SER A 71 -4.89 2.07 -1.43
C SER A 71 -3.93 3.25 -1.56
N ASP A 72 -2.62 2.98 -1.55
CA ASP A 72 -1.57 3.99 -1.73
C ASP A 72 -1.66 4.63 -3.13
N TYR A 73 -1.87 3.83 -4.18
CA TYR A 73 -2.09 4.33 -5.53
C TYR A 73 -3.30 5.28 -5.59
N GLN A 74 -4.44 4.89 -5.02
CA GLN A 74 -5.65 5.73 -5.00
C GLN A 74 -5.42 7.04 -4.25
N ALA A 75 -4.81 6.99 -3.06
CA ALA A 75 -4.53 8.18 -2.27
C ALA A 75 -3.61 9.17 -3.01
N HIS A 76 -2.65 8.65 -3.79
CA HIS A 76 -1.78 9.47 -4.64
C HIS A 76 -2.49 9.99 -5.91
N HIS A 77 -3.38 9.18 -6.50
CA HIS A 77 -4.15 9.56 -7.68
C HIS A 77 -5.18 10.64 -7.36
N ASP A 78 -5.94 10.51 -6.28
CA ASP A 78 -6.94 11.49 -5.83
C ASP A 78 -6.32 12.85 -5.48
N ARG A 79 -5.11 12.85 -4.93
CA ARG A 79 -4.35 14.08 -4.66
C ARG A 79 -3.86 14.79 -5.92
N SER A 80 -3.72 14.06 -7.03
CA SER A 80 -3.29 14.61 -8.33
C SER A 80 -4.45 15.17 -9.16
N GLN A 81 -5.70 14.84 -8.80
CA GLN A 81 -6.88 15.43 -9.42
C GLN A 81 -7.05 16.88 -8.93
N PRO A 82 -7.08 17.90 -9.82
CA PRO A 82 -7.47 19.23 -9.40
C PRO A 82 -8.91 19.14 -8.89
N ILE A 83 -9.10 19.41 -7.60
CA ILE A 83 -10.42 19.52 -6.97
C ILE A 83 -11.24 20.48 -7.82
N LYS A 84 -12.16 19.95 -8.65
CA LYS A 84 -13.32 20.73 -9.06
C LYS A 84 -14.09 20.93 -7.76
N ARG A 85 -14.00 22.13 -7.20
CA ARG A 85 -14.80 22.60 -6.06
C ARG A 85 -16.28 22.44 -6.41
N GLY A 86 -16.82 21.24 -6.20
CA GLY A 86 -18.24 20.96 -6.16
C GLY A 86 -18.69 21.11 -4.71
N ILE A 87 -19.19 22.31 -4.42
CA ILE A 87 -20.14 22.69 -3.36
C ILE A 87 -20.44 21.56 -2.36
N LEU A 88 -19.88 21.63 -1.16
CA LEU A 88 -20.46 20.99 0.02
C LEU A 88 -21.75 21.77 0.35
N GLU A 89 -22.91 21.24 -0.05
CA GLU A 89 -24.18 21.62 0.61
C GLU A 89 -24.09 21.10 2.04
N LEU A 90 -23.74 22.01 2.96
CA LEU A 90 -23.97 21.83 4.38
C LEU A 90 -25.48 21.94 4.59
N ASP A 91 -26.14 20.80 4.79
CA ASP A 91 -27.49 20.77 5.33
C ASP A 91 -27.42 21.26 6.79
N THR A 92 -27.60 22.56 6.97
CA THR A 92 -27.79 23.18 8.30
C THR A 92 -29.28 23.14 8.65
N GLN A 93 -29.78 22.01 9.13
CA GLN A 93 -31.07 21.94 9.82
C GLN A 93 -31.07 20.90 10.95
N ASN A 94 -30.68 21.32 12.17
CA ASN A 94 -31.64 21.44 13.28
C ASN A 94 -30.99 21.99 14.56
N GLU A 95 -31.24 23.28 14.75
CA GLU A 95 -31.58 24.00 15.98
C GLU A 95 -31.03 23.50 17.32
N ILE A 96 -30.10 24.29 17.87
CA ILE A 96 -29.86 24.39 19.31
C ILE A 96 -30.51 25.71 19.80
N LEU A 97 -31.35 25.59 20.83
CA LEU A 97 -31.86 26.59 21.79
C LEU A 97 -33.06 27.48 21.42
N ALA A 98 -34.19 27.21 22.10
CA ALA A 98 -34.70 28.09 23.17
C ALA A 98 -35.43 27.25 24.24
#